data_AF-A0A4P6JIU0-F1
#
_entry.id   AF-A0A4P6JIU0-F1
#
_cell.length_a   1.000
_cell.length_b   1.000
_cell.length_c   1.000
_cell.angle_alpha   90.00
_cell.angle_beta   90.00
_cell.angle_gamma   90.00
#
_symmetry.space_group_name_H-M   'P 1'
#
loop_
_entity.id
_entity.type
_entity.pdbx_description
1 polymer ?
#
loop_
_entity_poly.entity_id
_entity_poly.type
_entity_poly.pdbx_seq_one_letter_code
_entity_poly.pdbx_strand_id
1 'polypeptide(L)'
;MQDRKKFITRRQALLAGAAGSLAAFSAGAISLPALHAHAAADPQAESSLPVKEIEDIFQTKGTLEPGGVLLIELARSDIHATIFGISIKPDLAIDTEITFQPLDNRAIVKYEFVLLDGEVNSVLDELLKQDLQPATTAINALHNHFLEMDPHIKYLHGTAIGDPLDLAHALHKALSQSGQPFAASVATQTGLPNKQIEQIIGGTGMISDSVLSVSVNRKETIRELGFVLQPAMQVQSTFNFQAIDNNQAAEAAEFILLPQEVDAVSRSLRNHNLKVTAVHNHELFIQPTFYYLHAFGTGSPLSLAQATHAALQHTNSALK
;
A
#
# COMPACT_ATOMS: atom_id res chain seq x y z
N MET A 1 -33.40 41.94 -1.00
CA MET A 1 -34.16 41.06 -1.93
C MET A 1 -33.12 40.39 -2.82
N GLN A 2 -32.64 39.22 -2.42
CA GLN A 2 -33.16 37.91 -2.82
C GLN A 2 -32.99 37.66 -4.32
N ASP A 3 -31.96 36.90 -4.67
CA ASP A 3 -31.97 36.08 -5.88
C ASP A 3 -31.45 34.68 -5.54
N ARG A 4 -32.36 33.86 -5.00
CA ARG A 4 -32.12 32.42 -4.76
C ARG A 4 -32.59 31.66 -6.00
N LYS A 5 -31.65 31.28 -6.87
CA LYS A 5 -31.91 30.26 -7.89
C LYS A 5 -32.09 28.91 -7.18
N LYS A 6 -33.34 28.46 -7.10
CA LYS A 6 -33.74 27.12 -6.69
C LYS A 6 -33.31 26.13 -7.78
N PHE A 7 -32.34 25.26 -7.48
CA PHE A 7 -32.10 24.06 -8.25
C PHE A 7 -33.15 23.02 -7.86
N ILE A 8 -33.99 22.65 -8.84
CA ILE A 8 -34.97 21.58 -8.74
C ILE A 8 -34.22 20.26 -8.79
N THR A 9 -34.34 19.45 -7.74
CA THR A 9 -33.74 18.12 -7.65
C THR A 9 -34.58 17.08 -8.39
N ARG A 10 -33.91 16.12 -9.05
CA ARG A 10 -34.45 15.09 -9.97
C ARG A 10 -35.41 14.04 -9.37
N ARG A 11 -36.14 14.35 -8.30
CA ARG A 11 -37.17 13.46 -7.74
C ARG A 11 -38.53 14.14 -7.77
N GLN A 12 -39.17 14.16 -8.94
CA GLN A 12 -40.63 14.23 -9.13
C GLN A 12 -40.95 14.46 -10.62
N ALA A 13 -41.24 13.40 -11.35
CA ALA A 13 -42.14 13.42 -12.51
C ALA A 13 -42.48 11.97 -12.88
N LEU A 14 -43.67 11.52 -12.48
CA LEU A 14 -44.31 10.31 -13.00
C LEU A 14 -45.74 10.66 -13.42
N LEU A 15 -46.07 10.20 -14.64
CA LEU A 15 -47.37 9.75 -15.15
C LEU A 15 -48.37 10.78 -15.72
N ALA A 16 -48.53 10.69 -17.05
CA ALA A 16 -49.76 10.43 -17.83
C ALA A 16 -49.65 11.14 -19.22
N GLY A 17 -49.94 10.56 -20.38
CA GLY A 17 -50.59 9.30 -20.73
C GLY A 17 -50.46 8.99 -22.24
N ALA A 18 -51.17 7.95 -22.64
CA ALA A 18 -51.05 7.08 -23.82
C ALA A 18 -51.25 7.69 -25.23
N ALA A 19 -50.67 7.06 -26.26
CA ALA A 19 -51.37 6.18 -27.23
C ALA A 19 -50.53 5.84 -28.48
N GLY A 20 -50.51 4.54 -28.83
CA GLY A 20 -50.59 4.04 -30.22
C GLY A 20 -49.32 3.97 -31.07
N SER A 21 -48.74 2.77 -31.22
CA SER A 21 -48.61 2.03 -32.50
C SER A 21 -47.68 0.82 -32.34
N LEU A 22 -48.20 -0.38 -32.63
CA LEU A 22 -47.40 -1.61 -32.71
C LEU A 22 -46.61 -1.61 -34.02
N ALA A 23 -45.28 -1.59 -33.91
CA ALA A 23 -44.37 -2.03 -34.96
C ALA A 23 -43.52 -3.16 -34.39
N ALA A 24 -43.67 -4.36 -34.96
CA ALA A 24 -42.89 -5.53 -34.62
C ALA A 24 -41.44 -5.35 -35.09
N PHE A 25 -40.52 -5.12 -34.14
CA PHE A 25 -39.09 -5.26 -34.38
C PHE A 25 -38.64 -6.63 -33.85
N SER A 26 -38.15 -7.44 -34.77
CA SER A 26 -37.44 -8.69 -34.51
C SER A 26 -36.21 -8.41 -33.63
N ALA A 27 -36.17 -9.03 -32.45
CA ALA A 27 -35.03 -8.99 -31.56
C ALA A 27 -33.85 -9.76 -32.18
N GLY A 28 -32.95 -9.04 -32.85
CA GLY A 28 -31.59 -9.52 -33.09
C GLY A 28 -30.84 -9.48 -31.77
N ALA A 29 -30.49 -10.64 -31.22
CA ALA A 29 -29.63 -10.75 -30.06
C ALA A 29 -28.23 -10.19 -30.41
N ILE A 30 -27.93 -8.98 -29.93
CA ILE A 30 -26.57 -8.48 -29.89
C ILE A 30 -25.90 -9.14 -28.70
N SER A 31 -25.13 -10.19 -28.96
CA SER A 31 -24.26 -10.83 -27.97
C SER A 31 -23.18 -9.84 -27.54
N LEU A 32 -23.36 -9.24 -26.37
CA LEU A 32 -22.28 -8.55 -25.66
C LEU A 32 -21.24 -9.62 -25.24
N PRO A 33 -19.94 -9.41 -25.47
CA PRO A 33 -18.93 -10.35 -24.99
C PRO A 33 -18.98 -10.34 -23.46
N ALA A 34 -19.11 -11.53 -22.87
CA ALA A 34 -19.04 -11.72 -21.44
C ALA A 34 -17.70 -11.16 -20.92
N LEU A 35 -17.76 -10.19 -20.02
CA LEU A 35 -16.64 -9.86 -19.14
C LEU A 35 -16.23 -11.17 -18.45
N HIS A 36 -15.04 -11.67 -18.80
CA HIS A 36 -14.46 -12.80 -18.11
C HIS A 36 -14.16 -12.35 -16.69
N ALA A 37 -15.01 -12.76 -15.75
CA ALA A 37 -14.69 -12.70 -14.34
C ALA A 37 -13.43 -13.54 -14.13
N HIS A 38 -12.29 -12.88 -13.95
CA HIS A 38 -11.10 -13.55 -13.43
C HIS A 38 -11.46 -14.06 -12.04
N ALA A 39 -11.49 -15.39 -11.90
CA ALA A 39 -11.65 -16.06 -10.62
C ALA A 39 -10.56 -15.56 -9.66
N ALA A 40 -10.89 -15.50 -8.37
CA ALA A 40 -9.90 -15.25 -7.33
C ALA A 40 -8.78 -16.29 -7.47
N ALA A 41 -7.52 -15.82 -7.44
CA ALA A 41 -6.36 -16.68 -7.60
C ALA A 41 -6.31 -17.76 -6.50
N ASP A 42 -5.86 -18.95 -6.86
CA ASP A 42 -5.61 -20.04 -5.93
C ASP A 42 -4.48 -19.64 -4.96
N PRO A 43 -4.71 -19.63 -3.64
CA PRO A 43 -3.69 -19.28 -2.66
C PRO A 43 -2.48 -20.25 -2.64
N GLN A 44 -2.53 -21.37 -3.39
CA GLN A 44 -1.41 -22.32 -3.54
C GLN A 44 -0.74 -22.30 -4.92
N ALA A 45 -1.07 -21.38 -5.83
CA ALA A 45 -0.39 -21.30 -7.12
C ALA A 45 1.09 -20.93 -6.92
N GLU A 46 2.02 -21.79 -7.39
CA GLU A 46 3.43 -21.42 -7.53
C GLU A 46 3.54 -20.16 -8.39
N SER A 47 4.35 -19.19 -7.94
CA SER A 47 4.53 -17.93 -8.68
C SER A 47 5.11 -18.22 -10.06
N SER A 48 4.53 -17.64 -11.12
CA SER A 48 5.11 -17.69 -12.47
C SER A 48 6.27 -16.70 -12.67
N LEU A 49 6.62 -15.94 -11.63
CA LEU A 49 7.71 -14.97 -11.69
C LEU A 49 9.09 -15.66 -11.74
N PRO A 50 10.06 -15.10 -12.47
CA PRO A 50 11.47 -15.50 -12.41
C PRO A 50 12.12 -14.99 -11.11
N VAL A 51 11.69 -15.55 -9.97
CA VAL A 51 12.01 -15.03 -8.63
C VAL A 51 13.51 -14.90 -8.41
N LYS A 52 14.29 -15.93 -8.74
CA LYS A 52 15.73 -15.95 -8.48
C LYS A 52 16.46 -14.87 -9.28
N GLU A 53 16.08 -14.68 -10.53
CA GLU A 53 16.65 -13.68 -11.41
C GLU A 53 16.31 -12.25 -10.92
N ILE A 54 15.08 -12.03 -10.43
CA ILE A 54 14.70 -10.75 -9.80
C ILE A 54 15.53 -10.51 -8.53
N GLU A 55 15.68 -11.52 -7.67
CA GLU A 55 16.53 -11.43 -6.47
C GLU A 55 17.99 -11.13 -6.82
N ASP A 56 18.53 -11.75 -7.87
CA ASP A 56 19.90 -11.51 -8.34
C ASP A 56 20.08 -10.09 -8.87
N ILE A 57 19.06 -9.49 -9.50
CA ILE A 57 19.07 -8.08 -9.95
C ILE A 57 19.15 -7.13 -8.76
N PHE A 58 18.30 -7.34 -7.75
CA PHE A 58 18.26 -6.48 -6.56
C PHE A 58 19.29 -6.87 -5.49
N GLN A 59 20.03 -7.96 -5.69
CA GLN A 59 21.01 -8.51 -4.75
C GLN A 59 20.43 -8.76 -3.36
N THR A 60 19.13 -9.03 -3.29
CA THR A 60 18.40 -9.26 -2.05
C THR A 60 17.45 -10.44 -2.20
N LYS A 61 17.22 -11.15 -1.10
CA LYS A 61 16.22 -12.22 -1.07
C LYS A 61 14.84 -11.61 -0.92
N GLY A 62 13.90 -12.08 -1.73
CA GLY A 62 12.52 -11.64 -1.64
C GLY A 62 11.68 -12.55 -0.77
N THR A 63 10.54 -12.03 -0.35
CA THR A 63 9.52 -12.79 0.37
C THR A 63 8.40 -13.17 -0.61
N LEU A 64 8.08 -14.47 -0.68
CA LEU A 64 6.92 -14.94 -1.42
C LEU A 64 5.67 -14.89 -0.55
N GLU A 65 4.76 -14.00 -0.92
CA GLU A 65 3.47 -13.76 -0.27
C GLU A 65 2.35 -14.56 -0.97
N PRO A 66 1.20 -14.77 -0.30
CA PRO A 66 0.06 -15.47 -0.88
C PRO A 66 -0.36 -14.93 -2.26
N GLY A 67 -0.74 -15.85 -3.15
CA GLY A 67 -1.08 -15.50 -4.54
C GLY A 67 0.15 -15.31 -5.44
N GLY A 68 1.33 -15.74 -4.99
CA GLY A 68 2.57 -15.75 -5.77
C GLY A 68 3.21 -14.37 -5.91
N VAL A 69 2.87 -13.43 -5.03
CA VAL A 69 3.48 -12.09 -5.01
C VAL A 69 4.90 -12.19 -4.49
N LEU A 70 5.85 -11.58 -5.18
CA LEU A 70 7.23 -11.42 -4.71
C LEU A 70 7.39 -10.01 -4.15
N LEU A 71 7.69 -9.90 -2.86
CA LEU A 71 8.09 -8.67 -2.20
C LEU A 71 9.61 -8.58 -2.11
N ILE A 72 10.16 -7.47 -2.57
CA ILE A 72 11.56 -7.07 -2.45
C ILE A 72 11.61 -5.87 -1.50
N GLU A 73 12.25 -6.05 -0.34
CA GLU A 73 12.45 -5.01 0.66
C GLU A 73 13.93 -4.61 0.70
N LEU A 74 14.19 -3.30 0.64
CA LEU A 74 15.52 -2.72 0.61
C LEU A 74 15.63 -1.61 1.66
N ALA A 75 16.22 -1.95 2.80
CA ALA A 75 16.39 -1.03 3.92
C ALA A 75 17.37 0.12 3.62
N ARG A 76 16.98 1.36 3.98
CA ARG A 76 17.87 2.53 4.00
C ARG A 76 18.84 2.50 5.19
N SER A 77 19.63 1.43 5.28
CA SER A 77 20.65 1.23 6.33
C SER A 77 21.78 2.27 6.32
N ASP A 78 21.90 3.04 5.24
CA ASP A 78 22.78 4.21 5.11
C ASP A 78 22.27 5.45 5.87
N ILE A 79 21.00 5.46 6.27
CA ILE A 79 20.35 6.60 6.93
C ILE A 79 20.11 6.30 8.41
N HIS A 80 20.59 7.20 9.28
CA HIS A 80 20.23 7.23 10.69
C HIS A 80 19.09 8.21 10.91
N ALA A 81 17.85 7.72 10.80
CA ALA A 81 16.67 8.56 10.92
C ALA A 81 16.10 8.62 12.34
N THR A 82 15.40 9.71 12.63
CA THR A 82 14.55 9.86 13.80
C THR A 82 13.13 10.29 13.41
N ILE A 83 12.14 9.89 14.21
CA ILE A 83 10.76 10.38 14.11
C ILE A 83 10.37 10.95 15.48
N PHE A 84 10.02 12.24 15.55
CA PHE A 84 9.82 12.96 16.82
C PHE A 84 11.01 12.79 17.80
N GLY A 85 12.24 12.74 17.27
CA GLY A 85 13.47 12.55 18.06
C GLY A 85 13.72 11.12 18.55
N ILE A 86 12.88 10.15 18.20
CA ILE A 86 13.10 8.72 18.47
C ILE A 86 13.90 8.13 17.32
N SER A 87 15.07 7.56 17.60
CA SER A 87 15.85 6.80 16.61
C SER A 87 15.04 5.63 16.09
N ILE A 88 14.99 5.47 14.77
CA ILE A 88 14.27 4.38 14.12
C ILE A 88 15.23 3.41 13.45
N LYS A 89 14.83 2.14 13.43
CA LYS A 89 15.40 1.15 12.53
C LYS A 89 14.82 1.32 11.12
N PRO A 90 15.57 0.99 10.06
CA PRO A 90 15.06 1.05 8.69
C PRO A 90 13.69 0.40 8.51
N ASP A 91 13.57 -0.88 8.90
CA ASP A 91 12.35 -1.66 8.75
C ASP A 91 11.16 -1.18 9.60
N LEU A 92 11.34 -0.13 10.42
CA LEU A 92 10.21 0.55 11.04
C LEU A 92 9.44 1.40 10.04
N ALA A 93 10.15 2.11 9.15
CA ALA A 93 9.58 3.26 8.45
C ALA A 93 10.30 3.74 7.17
N ILE A 94 11.52 3.26 6.86
CA ILE A 94 12.33 3.77 5.74
C ILE A 94 12.87 2.64 4.86
N ASP A 95 12.00 1.69 4.51
CA ASP A 95 12.30 0.61 3.59
C ASP A 95 11.72 0.89 2.21
N THR A 96 12.56 0.74 1.19
CA THR A 96 12.09 0.74 -0.19
C THR A 96 11.43 -0.61 -0.47
N GLU A 97 10.18 -0.59 -0.92
CA GLU A 97 9.41 -1.80 -1.24
C GLU A 97 9.15 -1.91 -2.74
N ILE A 98 9.31 -3.11 -3.30
CA ILE A 98 8.93 -3.43 -4.68
C ILE A 98 8.19 -4.75 -4.68
N THR A 99 6.92 -4.72 -5.10
CA THR A 99 6.04 -5.89 -5.10
C THR A 99 5.69 -6.29 -6.53
N PHE A 100 5.94 -7.55 -6.88
CA PHE A 100 5.61 -8.12 -8.17
C PHE A 100 4.45 -9.10 -7.99
N GLN A 101 3.33 -8.86 -8.67
CA GLN A 101 2.27 -9.85 -8.80
C GLN A 101 2.29 -10.43 -10.22
N PRO A 102 2.31 -11.77 -10.38
CA PRO A 102 2.26 -12.40 -11.68
C PRO A 102 0.95 -12.10 -12.42
N LEU A 103 1.06 -11.78 -13.71
CA LEU A 103 -0.03 -11.58 -14.67
C LEU A 103 0.28 -12.39 -15.95
N ASP A 104 -0.10 -13.67 -16.00
CA ASP A 104 0.29 -14.60 -17.07
C ASP A 104 1.81 -14.57 -17.31
N ASN A 105 2.26 -14.06 -18.47
CA ASN A 105 3.67 -13.89 -18.86
C ASN A 105 4.24 -12.48 -18.54
N ARG A 106 3.54 -11.70 -17.72
CA ARG A 106 3.91 -10.35 -17.28
C ARG A 106 3.82 -10.26 -15.77
N ALA A 107 4.14 -9.10 -15.21
CA ALA A 107 3.80 -8.73 -13.85
C ALA A 107 3.11 -7.37 -13.82
N ILE A 108 2.27 -7.15 -12.81
CA ILE A 108 2.01 -5.82 -12.29
C ILE A 108 2.96 -5.61 -11.11
N VAL A 109 3.64 -4.47 -11.12
CA VAL A 109 4.62 -4.08 -10.12
C VAL A 109 4.17 -2.79 -9.47
N LYS A 110 4.20 -2.76 -8.15
CA LYS A 110 4.08 -1.52 -7.37
C LYS A 110 5.36 -1.32 -6.60
N TYR A 111 5.80 -0.07 -6.51
CA TYR A 111 7.01 0.28 -5.79
C TYR A 111 6.83 1.55 -4.99
N GLU A 112 7.51 1.57 -3.85
CA GLU A 112 7.71 2.71 -2.96
C GLU A 112 9.22 2.90 -2.81
N PHE A 113 9.75 4.01 -3.34
CA PHE A 113 11.15 4.36 -3.17
C PHE A 113 11.31 5.35 -2.04
N VAL A 114 12.17 5.03 -1.08
CA VAL A 114 12.52 5.88 0.05
C VAL A 114 13.75 6.71 -0.30
N LEU A 115 13.58 8.03 -0.43
CA LEU A 115 14.57 8.94 -0.99
C LEU A 115 14.81 10.14 -0.07
N LEU A 116 16.07 10.56 0.06
CA LEU A 116 16.40 11.90 0.58
C LEU A 116 15.94 12.97 -0.42
N ASP A 117 15.65 14.18 0.06
CA ASP A 117 15.25 15.31 -0.79
C ASP A 117 16.20 15.52 -2.00
N GLY A 118 17.51 15.34 -1.80
CA GLY A 118 18.53 15.49 -2.83
C GLY A 118 18.61 14.34 -3.86
N GLU A 119 18.01 13.19 -3.57
CA GLU A 119 18.03 12.00 -4.44
C GLU A 119 16.83 11.97 -5.39
N VAL A 120 15.71 12.61 -5.01
CA VAL A 120 14.42 12.53 -5.69
C VAL A 120 14.51 12.76 -7.20
N ASN A 121 15.03 13.90 -7.64
CA ASN A 121 14.97 14.26 -9.06
C ASN A 121 15.90 13.40 -9.93
N SER A 122 17.05 12.96 -9.41
CA SER A 122 17.95 12.05 -10.15
C SER A 122 17.29 10.69 -10.39
N VAL A 123 16.57 10.19 -9.38
CA VAL A 123 15.80 8.94 -9.50
C VAL A 123 14.63 9.12 -10.46
N LEU A 124 13.86 10.21 -10.35
CA LEU A 124 12.76 10.52 -11.26
C LEU A 124 13.21 10.63 -12.72
N ASP A 125 14.31 11.35 -12.96
CA ASP A 125 14.87 11.52 -14.31
C ASP A 125 15.24 10.16 -14.93
N GLU A 126 15.82 9.25 -14.14
CA GLU A 126 16.16 7.92 -14.65
C GLU A 126 14.93 7.02 -14.82
N LEU A 127 13.96 7.09 -13.90
CA LEU A 127 12.70 6.34 -13.98
C LEU A 127 11.91 6.71 -15.25
N LEU A 128 11.79 8.00 -15.54
CA LEU A 128 11.10 8.50 -16.74
C LEU A 128 11.80 8.09 -18.05
N LYS A 129 13.13 7.89 -18.04
CA LYS A 129 13.86 7.37 -19.20
C LYS A 129 13.60 5.89 -19.49
N GLN A 130 13.12 5.11 -18.50
CA GLN A 130 12.85 3.68 -18.71
C GLN A 130 11.56 3.42 -19.50
N ASP A 131 10.71 4.45 -19.70
CA ASP A 131 9.45 4.35 -20.46
C ASP A 131 8.53 3.21 -19.97
N LEU A 132 8.43 3.09 -18.63
CA LEU A 132 7.59 2.07 -17.99
C LEU A 132 6.13 2.21 -18.41
N GLN A 133 5.48 1.07 -18.65
CA GLN A 133 4.09 1.02 -19.08
C GLN A 133 3.14 0.69 -17.91
N PRO A 134 1.90 1.20 -17.90
CA PRO A 134 1.43 2.28 -18.77
C PRO A 134 2.17 3.58 -18.45
N ALA A 135 2.42 4.41 -19.47
CA ALA A 135 3.14 5.69 -19.32
C ALA A 135 2.46 6.73 -18.38
N THR A 136 1.36 6.35 -17.72
CA THR A 136 0.59 7.16 -16.79
C THR A 136 0.86 6.87 -15.32
N THR A 137 1.55 5.78 -14.99
CA THR A 137 1.70 5.31 -13.58
C THR A 137 3.14 5.11 -13.13
N ALA A 138 4.13 5.46 -13.96
CA ALA A 138 5.53 5.44 -13.52
C ALA A 138 5.80 6.42 -12.36
N ILE A 139 4.93 7.40 -12.13
CA ILE A 139 4.95 8.25 -10.93
C ILE A 139 3.49 8.41 -10.49
N ASN A 140 3.10 7.69 -9.44
CA ASN A 140 1.77 7.83 -8.85
C ASN A 140 1.75 9.00 -7.85
N ALA A 141 2.74 9.07 -6.97
CA ALA A 141 2.84 10.13 -5.97
C ALA A 141 4.26 10.31 -5.44
N LEU A 142 4.55 11.52 -4.94
CA LEU A 142 5.73 11.85 -4.16
C LEU A 142 5.27 12.57 -2.89
N HIS A 143 5.48 11.98 -1.72
CA HIS A 143 5.00 12.55 -0.45
C HIS A 143 5.84 12.14 0.75
N ASN A 144 5.38 12.48 1.96
CA ASN A 144 5.94 12.05 3.23
C ASN A 144 4.95 11.13 3.96
N HIS A 145 5.45 10.23 4.80
CA HIS A 145 4.65 9.42 5.73
C HIS A 145 4.56 10.04 7.13
N PHE A 146 5.67 10.63 7.58
CA PHE A 146 5.84 11.08 8.96
C PHE A 146 5.97 12.60 9.07
N LEU A 147 5.60 13.12 10.24
CA LEU A 147 5.92 14.48 10.69
C LEU A 147 7.17 14.39 11.56
N GLU A 148 7.94 15.50 11.65
CA GLU A 148 9.14 15.58 12.48
C GLU A 148 10.13 14.42 12.23
N MET A 149 10.28 14.05 10.96
CA MET A 149 11.27 13.08 10.52
C MET A 149 12.57 13.78 10.11
N ASP A 150 13.69 13.30 10.63
CA ASP A 150 15.03 13.83 10.36
C ASP A 150 16.00 12.68 10.02
N PRO A 151 16.71 12.73 8.87
CA PRO A 151 16.63 13.76 7.83
C PRO A 151 15.28 13.72 7.10
N HIS A 152 15.03 14.72 6.26
CA HIS A 152 13.84 14.70 5.39
C HIS A 152 13.91 13.57 4.36
N ILE A 153 12.85 12.78 4.34
CA ILE A 153 12.65 11.68 3.40
C ILE A 153 11.35 11.88 2.63
N LYS A 154 11.38 11.47 1.38
CA LYS A 154 10.24 11.36 0.48
C LYS A 154 10.04 9.92 0.04
N TYR A 155 8.77 9.58 -0.14
CA TYR A 155 8.31 8.30 -0.64
C TYR A 155 7.76 8.54 -2.03
N LEU A 156 8.38 7.89 -3.01
CA LEU A 156 8.00 7.96 -4.41
C LEU A 156 7.30 6.64 -4.78
N HIS A 157 6.01 6.72 -5.08
CA HIS A 157 5.21 5.58 -5.47
C HIS A 157 5.03 5.51 -6.98
N GLY A 158 4.95 4.30 -7.51
CA GLY A 158 4.57 4.05 -8.90
C GLY A 158 4.03 2.64 -9.13
N THR A 159 3.34 2.49 -10.25
CA THR A 159 2.82 1.21 -10.75
C THR A 159 3.32 0.98 -12.18
N ALA A 160 3.73 -0.23 -12.51
CA ALA A 160 4.09 -0.62 -13.88
C ALA A 160 3.57 -2.02 -14.21
N ILE A 161 3.36 -2.29 -15.50
CA ILE A 161 2.93 -3.58 -16.04
C ILE A 161 3.81 -3.92 -17.24
N GLY A 162 4.43 -5.09 -17.23
CA GLY A 162 5.43 -5.44 -18.24
C GLY A 162 6.06 -6.80 -17.98
N ASP A 163 7.15 -7.07 -18.71
CA ASP A 163 8.00 -8.22 -18.41
C ASP A 163 8.66 -8.03 -17.03
N PRO A 164 8.60 -9.03 -16.13
CA PRO A 164 9.09 -8.88 -14.76
C PRO A 164 10.59 -8.56 -14.67
N LEU A 165 11.43 -9.07 -15.58
CA LEU A 165 12.87 -8.81 -15.56
C LEU A 165 13.20 -7.43 -16.11
N ASP A 166 12.52 -7.02 -17.19
CA ASP A 166 12.67 -5.66 -17.72
C ASP A 166 12.27 -4.61 -16.67
N LEU A 167 11.15 -4.85 -15.95
CA LEU A 167 10.71 -4.00 -14.85
C LEU A 167 11.73 -3.98 -13.71
N ALA A 168 12.23 -5.14 -13.28
CA ALA A 168 13.24 -5.22 -12.22
C ALA A 168 14.52 -4.43 -12.57
N HIS A 169 15.05 -4.61 -13.79
CA HIS A 169 16.22 -3.87 -14.27
C HIS A 169 15.99 -2.36 -14.33
N ALA A 170 14.82 -1.93 -14.82
CA ALA A 170 14.45 -0.52 -14.90
C ALA A 170 14.39 0.14 -13.51
N LEU A 171 13.72 -0.51 -12.55
CA LEU A 171 13.60 -0.01 -11.18
C LEU A 171 14.95 0.00 -10.46
N HIS A 172 15.76 -1.06 -10.60
CA HIS A 172 17.12 -1.09 -10.07
C HIS A 172 17.98 0.07 -10.61
N LYS A 173 17.91 0.33 -11.92
CA LYS A 173 18.68 1.42 -12.56
C LYS A 173 18.26 2.81 -12.06
N ALA A 174 16.96 3.02 -11.84
CA ALA A 174 16.44 4.25 -11.25
C ALA A 174 16.91 4.42 -9.79
N LEU A 175 16.75 3.38 -8.95
CA LEU A 175 17.20 3.39 -7.56
C LEU A 175 18.71 3.60 -7.42
N SER A 176 19.50 3.09 -8.37
CA SER A 176 20.96 3.29 -8.42
C SER A 176 21.38 4.76 -8.61
N GLN A 177 20.44 5.68 -8.85
CA GLN A 177 20.69 7.13 -8.82
C GLN A 177 20.59 7.75 -7.42
N SER A 178 20.39 6.93 -6.39
CA SER A 178 20.34 7.30 -4.97
C SER A 178 21.42 6.58 -4.16
N GLY A 179 21.50 6.86 -2.86
CA GLY A 179 22.34 6.13 -1.91
C GLY A 179 21.80 4.75 -1.49
N GLN A 180 20.65 4.30 -2.02
CA GLN A 180 19.99 3.04 -1.63
C GLN A 180 20.95 1.84 -1.60
N PRO A 181 21.14 1.21 -0.43
CA PRO A 181 21.83 -0.07 -0.33
C PRO A 181 20.99 -1.19 -0.97
N PHE A 182 21.65 -2.06 -1.76
CA PHE A 182 21.07 -3.29 -2.31
C PHE A 182 21.51 -4.49 -1.48
N ALA A 183 21.17 -4.46 -0.18
CA ALA A 183 21.52 -5.49 0.78
C ALA A 183 20.31 -5.79 1.66
N ALA A 184 20.11 -7.07 1.98
CA ALA A 184 19.03 -7.51 2.85
C ALA A 184 19.28 -7.10 4.31
N SER A 185 18.21 -6.67 5.00
CA SER A 185 18.16 -6.63 6.45
C SER A 185 18.23 -8.05 7.02
N VAL A 186 18.89 -8.22 8.17
CA VAL A 186 18.98 -9.52 8.85
C VAL A 186 17.98 -9.55 9.99
N ALA A 187 17.03 -10.49 9.93
CA ALA A 187 16.05 -10.67 11.00
C ALA A 187 16.73 -11.08 12.31
N THR A 188 16.43 -10.33 13.37
CA THR A 188 16.92 -10.53 14.73
C THR A 188 15.76 -10.43 15.72
N GLN A 189 16.01 -10.73 17.00
CA GLN A 189 14.97 -10.69 18.03
C GLN A 189 14.48 -9.26 18.28
N THR A 190 13.16 -9.07 18.40
CA THR A 190 12.54 -7.76 18.59
C THR A 190 12.62 -7.24 20.02
N GLY A 191 12.73 -8.13 21.02
CA GLY A 191 12.58 -7.78 22.44
C GLY A 191 11.14 -7.43 22.85
N LEU A 192 10.16 -7.68 21.99
CA LEU A 192 8.74 -7.37 22.20
C LEU A 192 7.89 -8.63 22.43
N PRO A 193 6.71 -8.52 23.07
CA PRO A 193 5.77 -9.63 23.23
C PRO A 193 5.01 -9.91 21.92
N ASN A 194 5.74 -10.29 20.85
CA ASN A 194 5.25 -10.33 19.47
C ASN A 194 3.94 -11.08 19.30
N LYS A 195 3.83 -12.30 19.84
CA LYS A 195 2.61 -13.10 19.70
C LYS A 195 1.39 -12.48 20.36
N GLN A 196 1.57 -11.72 21.45
CA GLN A 196 0.47 -11.00 22.08
C GLN A 196 0.07 -9.77 21.25
N ILE A 197 1.04 -9.05 20.67
CA ILE A 197 0.76 -7.94 19.75
C ILE A 197 -0.04 -8.43 18.54
N GLU A 198 0.42 -9.51 17.88
CA GLU A 198 -0.28 -10.15 16.76
C GLU A 198 -1.71 -10.55 17.13
N GLN A 199 -1.91 -11.19 18.29
CA GLN A 199 -3.22 -11.61 18.79
C GLN A 199 -4.15 -10.44 19.10
N ILE A 200 -3.63 -9.36 19.67
CA ILE A 200 -4.43 -8.17 19.98
C ILE A 200 -4.85 -7.47 18.70
N ILE A 201 -3.93 -7.28 17.74
CA ILE A 201 -4.25 -6.63 16.47
C ILE A 201 -5.20 -7.50 15.65
N GLY A 202 -5.01 -8.81 15.65
CA GLY A 202 -5.75 -9.75 14.81
C GLY A 202 -5.13 -9.90 13.41
N GLY A 203 -3.80 -9.79 13.30
CA GLY A 203 -3.06 -9.81 12.03
C GLY A 203 -2.03 -10.93 11.91
N THR A 204 -1.18 -10.85 10.90
CA THR A 204 -0.04 -11.77 10.68
C THR A 204 1.26 -11.06 10.97
N GLY A 205 2.08 -11.60 11.87
CA GLY A 205 3.39 -11.04 12.20
C GLY A 205 4.51 -11.53 11.29
N MET A 206 5.39 -10.62 10.89
CA MET A 206 6.71 -10.87 10.30
C MET A 206 7.77 -10.10 11.08
N ILE A 207 9.01 -10.61 11.11
CA ILE A 207 10.12 -9.95 11.79
C ILE A 207 11.27 -9.77 10.81
N SER A 208 11.71 -8.52 10.67
CA SER A 208 12.94 -8.13 10.00
C SER A 208 13.58 -6.96 10.75
N ASP A 209 14.90 -6.86 10.74
CA ASP A 209 15.70 -5.85 11.49
C ASP A 209 15.23 -5.59 12.95
N SER A 210 14.91 -6.61 13.73
CA SER A 210 14.33 -6.46 15.09
C SER A 210 13.02 -5.64 15.18
N VAL A 211 12.35 -5.42 14.06
CA VAL A 211 11.02 -4.82 13.96
C VAL A 211 9.99 -5.93 13.78
N LEU A 212 8.90 -5.86 14.53
CA LEU A 212 7.71 -6.68 14.28
C LEU A 212 6.79 -5.90 13.35
N SER A 213 6.58 -6.40 12.13
CA SER A 213 5.50 -5.93 11.27
C SER A 213 4.27 -6.81 11.45
N VAL A 214 3.08 -6.21 11.62
CA VAL A 214 1.81 -6.92 11.65
C VAL A 214 0.93 -6.45 10.51
N SER A 215 0.63 -7.35 9.58
CA SER A 215 -0.21 -7.07 8.42
C SER A 215 -1.67 -7.50 8.65
N VAL A 216 -2.61 -6.67 8.20
CA VAL A 216 -4.06 -6.92 8.25
C VAL A 216 -4.70 -6.63 6.89
N ASN A 217 -5.28 -7.68 6.30
CA ASN A 217 -5.88 -7.60 4.97
C ASN A 217 -7.22 -6.85 5.00
N ARG A 218 -7.54 -6.18 3.88
CA ARG A 218 -8.87 -5.69 3.58
C ARG A 218 -9.79 -6.83 3.12
N LYS A 219 -11.10 -6.75 3.41
CA LYS A 219 -12.10 -7.70 2.88
C LYS A 219 -12.59 -7.33 1.48
N GLU A 220 -12.31 -6.11 1.05
CA GLU A 220 -12.62 -5.64 -0.30
C GLU A 220 -11.89 -6.45 -1.37
N THR A 221 -12.53 -6.62 -2.53
CA THR A 221 -11.79 -6.96 -3.76
C THR A 221 -11.21 -5.68 -4.32
N ILE A 222 -9.90 -5.55 -4.27
CA ILE A 222 -9.18 -4.36 -4.71
C ILE A 222 -8.70 -4.57 -6.14
N ARG A 223 -8.89 -3.57 -6.98
CA ARG A 223 -8.47 -3.58 -8.39
C ARG A 223 -7.66 -2.35 -8.72
N GLU A 224 -6.67 -2.49 -9.57
CA GLU A 224 -5.95 -1.37 -10.17
C GLU A 224 -5.67 -1.72 -11.63
N LEU A 225 -5.86 -0.75 -12.54
CA LEU A 225 -5.67 -0.94 -13.98
C LEU A 225 -6.45 -2.15 -14.55
N GLY A 226 -7.57 -2.52 -13.92
CA GLY A 226 -8.44 -3.65 -14.29
C GLY A 226 -8.06 -5.01 -13.67
N PHE A 227 -6.88 -5.13 -13.04
CA PHE A 227 -6.41 -6.36 -12.41
C PHE A 227 -6.83 -6.41 -10.94
N VAL A 228 -7.14 -7.61 -10.42
CA VAL A 228 -7.34 -7.81 -8.98
C VAL A 228 -5.97 -7.82 -8.31
N LEU A 229 -5.79 -7.01 -7.29
CA LEU A 229 -4.56 -6.99 -6.49
C LEU A 229 -4.67 -7.97 -5.34
N GLN A 230 -3.60 -8.72 -5.10
CA GLN A 230 -3.40 -9.48 -3.86
C GLN A 230 -3.08 -8.53 -2.70
N PRO A 231 -3.38 -8.91 -1.44
CA PRO A 231 -3.16 -8.04 -0.28
C PRO A 231 -1.73 -7.46 -0.18
N ALA A 232 -0.72 -8.28 -0.47
CA ALA A 232 0.69 -7.89 -0.44
C ALA A 232 1.10 -6.88 -1.53
N MET A 233 0.24 -6.53 -2.49
CA MET A 233 0.50 -5.45 -3.45
C MET A 233 0.27 -4.05 -2.85
N GLN A 234 0.79 -3.82 -1.64
CA GLN A 234 0.66 -2.57 -0.89
C GLN A 234 -0.81 -2.12 -0.72
N VAL A 235 -1.69 -3.11 -0.49
CA VAL A 235 -3.15 -2.90 -0.28
C VAL A 235 -3.68 -3.60 0.97
N GLN A 236 -2.78 -3.90 1.92
CA GLN A 236 -3.08 -4.30 3.30
C GLN A 236 -2.59 -3.25 4.30
N SER A 237 -3.24 -3.14 5.47
CA SER A 237 -2.75 -2.25 6.53
C SER A 237 -1.58 -2.90 7.26
N THR A 238 -0.57 -2.12 7.62
CA THR A 238 0.69 -2.61 8.18
C THR A 238 1.07 -1.82 9.43
N PHE A 239 1.48 -2.52 10.48
CA PHE A 239 1.80 -1.93 11.79
C PHE A 239 3.17 -2.42 12.25
N ASN A 240 4.16 -1.52 12.22
CA ASN A 240 5.56 -1.82 12.52
C ASN A 240 5.88 -1.40 13.95
N PHE A 241 6.43 -2.32 14.73
CA PHE A 241 6.80 -2.11 16.13
C PHE A 241 8.29 -2.34 16.33
N GLN A 242 8.98 -1.35 16.91
CA GLN A 242 10.33 -1.53 17.42
C GLN A 242 10.38 -1.32 18.93
N ALA A 243 11.20 -2.11 19.63
CA ALA A 243 11.53 -1.83 21.03
C ALA A 243 12.34 -0.53 21.14
N ILE A 244 12.01 0.25 22.17
CA ILE A 244 12.77 1.43 22.63
C ILE A 244 13.02 1.29 24.13
N ASP A 245 13.72 2.26 24.74
CA ASP A 245 14.08 2.21 26.17
C ASP A 245 12.87 2.04 27.11
N ASN A 246 13.16 1.60 28.34
CA ASN A 246 12.17 1.45 29.42
C ASN A 246 11.01 0.49 29.12
N ASN A 247 11.28 -0.58 28.36
CA ASN A 247 10.27 -1.58 27.94
C ASN A 247 9.10 -0.96 27.16
N GLN A 248 9.36 0.12 26.44
CA GLN A 248 8.40 0.75 25.53
C GLN A 248 8.65 0.29 24.09
N ALA A 249 7.70 0.58 23.21
CA ALA A 249 7.85 0.47 21.77
C ALA A 249 7.54 1.81 21.10
N ALA A 250 8.11 1.98 19.90
CA ALA A 250 7.60 2.90 18.91
C ALA A 250 6.79 2.10 17.87
N GLU A 251 5.66 2.65 17.45
CA GLU A 251 4.81 2.11 16.40
C GLU A 251 4.73 3.11 15.23
N ALA A 252 5.02 2.62 14.03
CA ALA A 252 4.68 3.27 12.77
C ALA A 252 3.53 2.47 12.14
N ALA A 253 2.40 3.13 11.90
CA ALA A 253 1.18 2.49 11.45
C ALA A 253 0.73 3.07 10.12
N GLU A 254 0.45 2.20 9.15
CA GLU A 254 -0.23 2.53 7.91
C GLU A 254 -1.60 1.84 7.86
N PHE A 255 -2.65 2.64 7.72
CA PHE A 255 -4.01 2.16 7.51
C PHE A 255 -4.44 2.40 6.07
N ILE A 256 -5.07 1.39 5.48
CA ILE A 256 -5.71 1.49 4.17
C ILE A 256 -7.22 1.59 4.37
N LEU A 257 -7.76 2.75 4.01
CA LEU A 257 -9.07 3.21 4.43
C LEU A 257 -9.96 3.56 3.25
N LEU A 258 -11.21 3.11 3.29
CA LEU A 258 -12.24 3.69 2.44
C LEU A 258 -12.45 5.16 2.82
N PRO A 259 -12.96 6.01 1.91
CA PRO A 259 -13.12 7.44 2.19
C PRO A 259 -13.96 7.73 3.43
N GLN A 260 -14.94 6.86 3.74
CA GLN A 260 -15.83 7.00 4.90
C GLN A 260 -15.18 6.56 6.22
N GLU A 261 -14.06 5.82 6.18
CA GLU A 261 -13.38 5.29 7.37
C GLU A 261 -12.35 6.27 7.95
N VAL A 262 -11.82 7.19 7.12
CA VAL A 262 -10.70 8.10 7.46
C VAL A 262 -10.93 8.90 8.75
N ASP A 263 -12.07 9.57 8.89
CA ASP A 263 -12.33 10.42 10.07
C ASP A 263 -12.48 9.58 11.36
N ALA A 264 -13.16 8.44 11.28
CA ALA A 264 -13.37 7.56 12.43
C ALA A 264 -12.05 6.95 12.93
N VAL A 265 -11.21 6.48 12.02
CA VAL A 265 -9.88 5.95 12.33
C VAL A 265 -8.99 7.05 12.90
N SER A 266 -8.96 8.23 12.27
CA SER A 266 -8.21 9.39 12.78
C SER A 266 -8.60 9.73 14.22
N ARG A 267 -9.90 9.79 14.53
CA ARG A 267 -10.38 10.06 15.90
C ARG A 267 -9.95 8.97 16.86
N SER A 268 -10.08 7.70 16.47
CA SER A 268 -9.68 6.57 17.32
C SER A 268 -8.20 6.63 17.68
N LEU A 269 -7.33 6.86 16.70
CA LEU A 269 -5.88 6.99 16.91
C LEU A 269 -5.54 8.18 17.83
N ARG A 270 -6.14 9.35 17.58
CA ARG A 270 -5.90 10.55 18.41
C ARG A 270 -6.39 10.36 19.85
N ASN A 271 -7.49 9.65 20.07
CA ASN A 271 -8.00 9.32 21.41
C ASN A 271 -7.06 8.36 22.17
N HIS A 272 -6.29 7.56 21.46
CA HIS A 272 -5.26 6.67 22.03
C HIS A 272 -3.85 7.29 22.01
N ASN A 273 -3.73 8.60 21.75
CA ASN A 273 -2.49 9.36 21.72
C ASN A 273 -1.51 9.02 20.57
N LEU A 274 -1.91 8.23 19.56
CA LEU A 274 -1.14 8.10 18.33
C LEU A 274 -1.31 9.36 17.49
N LYS A 275 -0.21 9.89 16.96
CA LYS A 275 -0.21 11.07 16.08
C LYS A 275 -0.55 10.61 14.67
N VAL A 276 -1.61 11.16 14.08
CA VAL A 276 -1.85 11.02 12.63
C VAL A 276 -0.84 11.93 11.92
N THR A 277 0.01 11.36 11.07
CA THR A 277 1.15 12.05 10.46
C THR A 277 0.92 12.36 8.99
N ALA A 278 0.14 11.55 8.27
CA ALA A 278 -0.28 11.83 6.91
C ALA A 278 -1.62 11.18 6.59
N VAL A 279 -2.37 11.78 5.68
CA VAL A 279 -3.52 11.15 5.01
C VAL A 279 -3.45 11.54 3.54
N HIS A 280 -3.31 10.55 2.66
CA HIS A 280 -3.19 10.79 1.22
C HIS A 280 -3.73 9.58 0.44
N ASN A 281 -3.89 9.76 -0.87
CA ASN A 281 -4.00 8.64 -1.79
C ASN A 281 -2.75 8.72 -2.67
N HIS A 282 -2.04 7.61 -2.83
CA HIS A 282 -0.87 7.51 -3.70
C HIS A 282 -1.11 6.53 -4.86
N GLU A 283 -2.38 6.33 -5.24
CA GLU A 283 -2.83 5.33 -6.21
C GLU A 283 -3.71 5.97 -7.29
N LEU A 284 -3.28 5.96 -8.55
CA LEU A 284 -3.97 6.71 -9.60
C LEU A 284 -5.24 6.03 -10.13
N PHE A 285 -5.30 4.70 -10.15
CA PHE A 285 -6.39 3.94 -10.79
C PHE A 285 -6.98 2.82 -9.91
N ILE A 286 -6.83 2.94 -8.59
CA ILE A 286 -7.30 1.95 -7.63
C ILE A 286 -8.82 2.02 -7.42
N GLN A 287 -9.44 0.85 -7.28
CA GLN A 287 -10.87 0.67 -7.06
C GLN A 287 -11.13 -0.41 -5.98
N PRO A 288 -11.98 -0.12 -4.97
CA PRO A 288 -12.53 1.19 -4.64
C PRO A 288 -11.41 2.21 -4.32
N THR A 289 -11.73 3.50 -4.33
CA THR A 289 -10.77 4.53 -3.93
C THR A 289 -10.40 4.31 -2.46
N PHE A 290 -9.09 4.21 -2.18
CA PHE A 290 -8.55 4.13 -0.83
C PHE A 290 -7.76 5.38 -0.46
N TYR A 291 -7.61 5.60 0.83
CA TYR A 291 -6.71 6.56 1.42
C TYR A 291 -5.79 5.84 2.40
N TYR A 292 -4.53 6.23 2.39
CA TYR A 292 -3.48 5.75 3.25
C TYR A 292 -3.32 6.76 4.37
N LEU A 293 -3.56 6.29 5.60
CA LEU A 293 -3.39 7.08 6.81
C LEU A 293 -2.19 6.56 7.56
N HIS A 294 -1.22 7.44 7.74
CA HIS A 294 -0.01 7.17 8.52
C HIS A 294 -0.18 7.70 9.93
N ALA A 295 0.31 6.94 10.90
CA ALA A 295 0.37 7.35 12.29
C ALA A 295 1.65 6.89 12.99
N PHE A 296 2.04 7.61 14.03
CA PHE A 296 3.18 7.29 14.87
C PHE A 296 2.84 7.42 16.35
N GLY A 297 3.30 6.47 17.16
CA GLY A 297 3.09 6.47 18.60
C GLY A 297 4.23 5.81 19.36
N THR A 298 4.34 6.14 20.65
CA THR A 298 5.26 5.46 21.58
C THR A 298 4.52 5.09 22.86
N GLY A 299 4.84 3.95 23.46
CA GLY A 299 4.23 3.54 24.72
C GLY A 299 4.43 2.07 25.02
N SER A 300 3.59 1.51 25.91
CA SER A 300 3.55 0.06 26.12
C SER A 300 3.20 -0.65 24.81
N PRO A 301 3.96 -1.69 24.40
CA PRO A 301 3.70 -2.40 23.15
C PRO A 301 2.27 -2.95 23.05
N LEU A 302 1.72 -3.44 24.18
CA LEU A 302 0.36 -3.98 24.21
C LEU A 302 -0.70 -2.87 24.16
N SER A 303 -0.42 -1.69 24.72
CA SER A 303 -1.34 -0.55 24.63
C SER A 303 -1.39 0.05 23.24
N LEU A 304 -0.25 0.09 22.55
CA LEU A 304 -0.17 0.45 21.13
C LEU A 304 -0.97 -0.54 20.27
N ALA A 305 -0.75 -1.84 20.44
CA ALA A 305 -1.53 -2.88 19.77
C ALA A 305 -3.06 -2.74 20.02
N GLN A 306 -3.48 -2.44 21.24
CA GLN A 306 -4.89 -2.20 21.60
C GLN A 306 -5.46 -0.98 20.89
N ALA A 307 -4.69 0.11 20.80
CA ALA A 307 -5.09 1.32 20.10
C ALA A 307 -5.28 1.06 18.60
N THR A 308 -4.35 0.33 17.98
CA THR A 308 -4.43 -0.10 16.58
C THR A 308 -5.62 -1.01 16.32
N HIS A 309 -5.87 -1.99 17.20
CA HIS A 309 -7.07 -2.80 17.11
C HIS A 309 -8.36 -1.96 17.21
N ALA A 310 -8.42 -1.01 18.16
CA ALA A 310 -9.58 -0.12 18.30
C ALA A 310 -9.80 0.76 17.05
N ALA A 311 -8.74 1.18 16.36
CA ALA A 311 -8.84 1.87 15.09
C ALA A 311 -9.36 0.94 13.97
N LEU A 312 -8.86 -0.30 13.89
CA LEU A 312 -9.30 -1.30 12.91
C LEU A 312 -10.78 -1.65 13.04
N GLN A 313 -11.39 -1.53 14.22
CA GLN A 313 -12.84 -1.73 14.41
C GLN A 313 -13.71 -0.74 13.63
N HIS A 314 -13.13 0.36 13.12
CA HIS A 314 -13.82 1.31 12.24
C HIS A 314 -13.66 0.98 10.75
N THR A 315 -13.10 -0.17 10.42
CA THR A 315 -12.75 -0.57 9.06
C THR A 315 -13.33 -1.93 8.69
N ASN A 316 -13.41 -2.22 7.40
CA ASN A 316 -13.78 -3.56 6.91
C ASN A 316 -12.55 -4.49 6.78
N SER A 317 -11.77 -4.61 7.86
CA SER A 317 -10.58 -5.46 7.94
C SER A 317 -10.91 -6.93 8.17
N ALA A 318 -10.03 -7.82 7.69
CA ALA A 318 -10.05 -9.26 7.90
C ALA A 318 -9.24 -9.67 9.14
N LEU A 319 -9.74 -9.30 10.31
CA LEU A 319 -9.14 -9.65 11.61
C LEU A 319 -9.24 -11.17 11.87
N LYS A 320 -8.18 -11.75 12.43
CA LYS A 320 -8.08 -13.16 12.83
C LYS A 320 -8.63 -13.43 14.23
#